data_AF-A0A7C3VDS4-F1
#
_entry.id   AF-A0A7C3VDS4-F1
#
_cell.length_a   1.000
_cell.length_b   1.000
_cell.length_c   1.000
_cell.angle_alpha   90.00
_cell.angle_beta   90.00
_cell.angle_gamma   90.00
#
_symmetry.space_group_name_H-M   'P 1'
#
loop_
_entity.id
_entity.type
_entity.pdbx_description
1 polymer ?
#
loop_
_entity_poly.entity_id
_entity_poly.type
_entity_poly.pdbx_seq_one_letter_code
_entity_poly.pdbx_strand_id
1 'polypeptide(L)'
;GAVETVRLASETMGNAVMENEISRAIPFLKEGKTLAEAFTGNPFLPATVYEMLQTGEISGTIDLMLDKATDYLQHDLDMLVEKIVTLVPVIVYLIVATYVAIIVISFWRNYAGGIDSLLGE
;
A
#
# COMPACT_ATOMS: atom_id res chain seq x y z
N GLY A 1 13.43 5.11 -27.18
CA GLY A 1 13.60 6.43 -26.55
C GLY A 1 12.72 6.50 -25.32
N ALA A 2 13.03 7.38 -24.36
CA ALA A 2 12.38 7.42 -23.03
C ALA A 2 10.84 7.47 -23.08
N VAL A 3 10.27 8.19 -24.07
CA VAL A 3 8.81 8.26 -24.30
C VAL A 3 8.19 6.88 -24.56
N GLU A 4 8.84 6.07 -25.39
CA GLU A 4 8.32 4.77 -25.78
C GLU A 4 8.42 3.76 -24.64
N THR A 5 9.52 3.80 -23.89
CA THR A 5 9.72 2.91 -22.73
C THR A 5 8.72 3.22 -21.62
N VAL A 6 8.44 4.50 -21.35
CA VAL A 6 7.43 4.90 -20.37
C VAL A 6 6.02 4.50 -20.82
N ARG A 7 5.71 4.64 -22.12
CA ARG A 7 4.42 4.21 -22.67
C ARG A 7 4.21 2.70 -22.55
N LEU A 8 5.21 1.90 -22.94
CA LEU A 8 5.12 0.45 -22.78
C LEU A 8 5.01 0.08 -21.30
N ALA A 9 5.79 0.72 -20.42
CA ALA A 9 5.71 0.48 -18.98
C ALA A 9 4.32 0.78 -18.41
N SER A 10 3.69 1.91 -18.80
CA SER A 10 2.32 2.22 -18.36
C SER A 10 1.29 1.22 -18.86
N GLU A 11 1.38 0.79 -20.12
CA GLU A 11 0.46 -0.20 -20.72
C GLU A 11 0.53 -1.58 -20.02
N THR A 12 1.64 -1.90 -19.34
CA THR A 12 1.78 -3.13 -18.55
C THR A 12 1.19 -3.04 -17.13
N MET A 13 0.73 -1.88 -16.69
CA MET A 13 0.21 -1.70 -15.34
C MET A 13 -1.18 -2.31 -15.18
N GLY A 14 -1.38 -3.09 -14.12
CA GLY A 14 -2.69 -3.70 -13.81
C GLY A 14 -3.73 -2.74 -13.21
N ASN A 15 -3.32 -1.50 -12.90
CA ASN A 15 -4.18 -0.48 -12.28
C ASN A 15 -4.29 0.74 -13.18
N ALA A 16 -5.49 1.00 -13.70
CA ALA A 16 -5.79 2.13 -14.59
C ALA A 16 -5.43 3.50 -13.99
N VAL A 17 -5.52 3.66 -12.66
CA VAL A 17 -5.14 4.92 -12.00
C VAL A 17 -3.63 5.13 -12.08
N MET A 18 -2.85 4.06 -11.86
CA MET A 18 -1.39 4.12 -11.92
C MET A 18 -0.91 4.29 -13.36
N GLU A 19 -1.52 3.56 -14.31
CA GLU A 19 -1.28 3.72 -15.75
C GLU A 19 -1.46 5.18 -16.18
N ASN A 20 -2.58 5.80 -15.78
CA ASN A 20 -2.86 7.19 -16.10
C ASN A 20 -1.81 8.14 -15.49
N GLU A 21 -1.46 7.95 -14.21
CA GLU A 21 -0.46 8.80 -13.55
C GLU A 21 0.95 8.68 -14.15
N ILE A 22 1.36 7.48 -14.58
CA ILE A 22 2.65 7.31 -15.29
C ILE A 22 2.57 7.88 -16.70
N SER A 23 1.45 7.72 -17.40
CA SER A 23 1.25 8.27 -18.74
C SER A 23 1.31 9.80 -18.78
N ARG A 24 1.02 10.49 -17.66
CA ARG A 24 1.17 11.95 -17.54
C ARG A 24 2.61 12.44 -17.74
N ALA A 25 3.62 11.58 -17.56
CA ALA A 25 5.02 11.91 -17.81
C ALA A 25 5.35 12.01 -19.31
N ILE A 26 4.60 11.31 -20.18
CA ILE A 26 4.84 11.24 -21.63
C ILE A 26 4.89 12.62 -22.32
N PRO A 27 3.92 13.53 -22.15
CA PRO A 27 3.98 14.85 -22.78
C PRO A 27 5.20 15.66 -22.34
N PHE A 28 5.58 15.60 -21.06
CA PHE A 28 6.77 16.30 -20.54
C PHE A 28 8.07 15.79 -21.16
N LEU A 29 8.20 14.47 -21.34
CA LEU A 29 9.35 13.87 -22.01
C LEU A 29 9.39 14.24 -23.51
N LYS A 30 8.24 14.39 -24.17
CA LYS A 30 8.16 14.88 -25.56
C LYS A 30 8.57 16.36 -25.69
N GLU A 31 8.34 17.16 -24.65
CA GLU A 31 8.78 18.55 -24.55
C GLU A 31 10.29 18.68 -24.26
N GLY A 32 10.99 17.55 -24.05
CA GLY A 32 12.43 17.53 -23.75
C GLY A 32 12.76 17.78 -22.29
N LYS A 33 11.78 17.70 -21.38
CA LYS A 33 12.04 17.73 -19.94
C LYS A 33 12.78 16.48 -19.50
N THR A 34 13.51 16.64 -18.41
CA THR A 34 14.22 15.56 -17.73
C THR A 34 13.25 14.49 -17.19
N LEU A 35 13.75 13.29 -16.95
CA LEU A 35 12.96 12.19 -16.37
C LEU A 35 12.47 12.57 -14.98
N ALA A 36 13.32 13.17 -14.16
CA ALA A 36 12.94 13.67 -12.84
C ALA A 36 11.78 14.69 -12.95
N GLU A 37 11.91 15.71 -13.79
CA GLU A 37 10.86 16.71 -13.99
C GLU A 37 9.53 16.10 -14.49
N ALA A 38 9.60 15.12 -15.39
CA ALA A 38 8.42 14.47 -15.94
C ALA A 38 7.61 13.68 -14.89
N PHE A 39 8.29 13.15 -13.87
CA PHE A 39 7.68 12.39 -12.77
C PHE A 39 7.41 13.22 -11.51
N THR A 40 7.71 14.52 -11.52
CA THR A 40 7.50 15.41 -10.37
C THR A 40 6.01 15.51 -10.03
N GLY A 41 5.67 15.33 -8.74
CA GLY A 41 4.30 15.46 -8.25
C GLY A 41 3.40 14.25 -8.56
N ASN A 42 3.97 13.13 -9.00
CA ASN A 42 3.24 11.86 -9.10
C ASN A 42 2.93 11.35 -7.67
N PRO A 43 1.65 11.09 -7.33
CA PRO A 43 1.25 10.69 -5.98
C PRO A 43 1.74 9.29 -5.58
N PHE A 44 2.13 8.46 -6.55
CA PHE A 44 2.62 7.10 -6.32
C PHE A 44 4.14 7.00 -6.22
N LEU A 45 4.87 8.08 -6.51
CA LEU A 45 6.32 8.13 -6.40
C LEU A 45 6.72 8.94 -5.15
N PRO A 46 7.29 8.29 -4.12
CA PRO A 46 7.80 8.97 -2.95
C PRO A 46 8.91 9.97 -3.32
N ALA A 47 9.09 11.00 -2.49
CA ALA A 47 10.14 12.02 -2.69
C ALA A 47 11.54 11.41 -2.84
N THR A 48 11.82 10.31 -2.13
CA THR A 48 13.09 9.57 -2.23
C THR A 48 13.36 9.07 -3.65
N VAL A 49 12.33 8.58 -4.36
CA VAL A 49 12.48 8.09 -5.73
C VAL A 49 12.74 9.25 -6.68
N TYR A 50 12.10 10.40 -6.47
CA TYR A 50 12.37 11.61 -7.23
C TYR A 50 13.84 12.05 -7.11
N GLU A 51 14.40 12.03 -5.90
CA GLU A 51 15.82 12.36 -5.66
C GLU A 51 16.77 11.36 -6.34
N MET A 52 16.41 10.08 -6.39
CA MET A 52 17.17 9.06 -7.13
C MET A 52 17.17 9.34 -8.64
N LEU A 53 16.01 9.66 -9.21
CA LEU A 53 15.90 10.04 -10.62
C LEU A 53 16.75 11.27 -10.93
N GLN A 54 16.63 12.32 -10.12
CA GLN A 54 17.41 13.56 -10.30
C GLN A 54 18.91 13.31 -10.21
N THR A 55 19.36 12.56 -9.20
CA THR A 55 20.78 12.21 -9.03
C THR A 55 21.28 11.34 -10.17
N GLY A 56 20.48 10.36 -10.61
CA GLY A 56 20.81 9.48 -11.73
C GLY A 56 20.96 10.26 -13.03
N GLU A 57 20.12 11.26 -13.26
CA GLU A 57 20.15 12.07 -14.47
C GLU A 57 21.38 12.98 -14.51
N ILE A 58 21.70 13.65 -13.39
CA ILE A 58 22.87 14.53 -13.27
C ILE A 58 24.18 13.74 -13.38
N SER A 59 24.22 12.54 -12.79
CA SER A 59 25.42 11.70 -12.78
C SER A 59 25.56 10.78 -14.00
N GLY A 60 24.55 10.72 -14.87
CA GLY A 60 24.50 9.76 -15.98
C GLY A 60 24.37 8.31 -15.54
N THR A 61 23.83 8.06 -14.34
CA THR A 61 23.64 6.71 -13.73
C THR A 61 22.17 6.37 -13.53
N ILE A 62 21.29 6.81 -14.45
CA ILE A 62 19.84 6.57 -14.39
C ILE A 62 19.50 5.09 -14.21
N ASP A 63 20.16 4.19 -14.93
CA ASP A 63 19.87 2.75 -14.84
C ASP A 63 20.06 2.22 -13.41
N LEU A 64 21.19 2.59 -12.78
CA LEU A 64 21.48 2.23 -11.39
C LEU A 64 20.49 2.86 -10.39
N MET A 65 20.06 4.09 -10.66
CA MET A 65 19.12 4.77 -9.76
C MET A 65 17.69 4.25 -9.92
N LEU A 66 17.30 3.79 -11.11
CA LEU A 66 16.02 3.11 -11.35
C LEU A 66 15.98 1.74 -10.67
N ASP A 67 17.10 1.00 -10.66
CA ASP A 67 17.22 -0.24 -9.89
C ASP A 67 17.03 0.04 -8.39
N LYS A 68 17.72 1.05 -7.84
CA LYS A 68 17.54 1.45 -6.44
C LYS A 68 16.14 1.94 -6.11
N ALA A 69 15.50 2.66 -7.03
CA ALA A 69 14.12 3.09 -6.87
C ALA A 69 13.17 1.89 -6.81
N THR A 70 13.42 0.88 -7.65
CA THR A 70 12.67 -0.37 -7.65
C THR A 70 12.85 -1.11 -6.33
N ASP A 71 14.08 -1.28 -5.85
CA ASP A 71 14.37 -1.91 -4.56
C ASP A 71 13.69 -1.17 -3.41
N TYR A 72 13.72 0.16 -3.42
CA TYR A 72 13.07 0.98 -2.40
C TYR A 72 11.55 0.81 -2.41
N LEU A 73 10.91 0.88 -3.58
CA LEU A 73 9.47 0.70 -3.72
C LEU A 73 9.03 -0.72 -3.33
N GLN A 74 9.78 -1.74 -3.74
CA GLN A 74 9.51 -3.13 -3.34
C GLN A 74 9.61 -3.29 -1.83
N HIS A 75 10.66 -2.75 -1.21
CA HIS A 75 10.82 -2.81 0.24
C HIS A 75 9.70 -2.09 1.00
N ASP A 76 9.29 -0.91 0.54
CA ASP A 76 8.19 -0.18 1.16
C ASP A 76 6.85 -0.93 1.01
N LEU A 77 6.60 -1.50 -0.17
CA LEU A 77 5.43 -2.35 -0.41
C LEU A 77 5.43 -3.60 0.46
N ASP A 78 6.57 -4.30 0.59
CA ASP A 78 6.68 -5.49 1.42
C ASP A 78 6.40 -5.18 2.89
N MET A 79 6.94 -4.06 3.41
CA MET A 79 6.63 -3.60 4.77
C MET A 79 5.15 -3.28 4.97
N LEU A 80 4.50 -2.67 3.97
CA LEU A 80 3.06 -2.39 4.02
C LEU A 80 2.23 -3.67 4.00
N VAL A 81 2.58 -4.62 3.12
CA VAL A 81 1.93 -5.92 3.02
C VAL A 81 2.09 -6.69 4.33
N GLU A 82 3.30 -6.74 4.90
CA GLU A 82 3.57 -7.42 6.17
C GLU A 82 2.73 -6.83 7.31
N LYS A 83 2.60 -5.50 7.38
CA LYS A 83 1.74 -4.82 8.36
C LYS A 83 0.28 -5.21 8.18
N ILE A 84 -0.23 -5.23 6.96
CA ILE A 84 -1.63 -5.63 6.69
C ILE A 84 -1.84 -7.09 7.09
N VAL A 85 -0.95 -7.98 6.68
CA VAL A 85 -1.01 -9.42 6.99
C VAL A 85 -0.97 -9.66 8.50
N THR A 86 -0.21 -8.85 9.24
CA THR A 86 -0.12 -8.96 10.71
C THR A 86 -1.34 -8.38 11.42
N LEU A 87 -1.93 -7.29 10.92
CA LEU A 87 -3.04 -6.61 11.57
C LEU A 87 -4.40 -7.29 11.34
N VAL A 88 -4.63 -7.87 10.16
CA VAL A 88 -5.91 -8.51 9.83
C VAL A 88 -6.30 -9.61 10.84
N PRO A 89 -5.42 -10.56 11.21
CA PRO A 89 -5.73 -11.57 12.23
C PRO A 89 -6.07 -10.97 13.59
N VAL A 90 -5.37 -9.91 14.02
CA VAL A 90 -5.63 -9.25 15.31
C VAL A 90 -7.04 -8.68 15.36
N ILE A 91 -7.48 -8.01 14.28
CA ILE A 91 -8.84 -7.47 14.17
C ILE A 91 -9.88 -8.61 14.22
N VAL A 92 -9.65 -9.69 13.49
CA VAL A 92 -10.54 -10.86 13.48
C VAL A 92 -10.65 -11.47 14.88
N TYR A 93 -9.53 -11.66 15.59
CA TYR A 93 -9.54 -12.18 16.95
C TYR A 93 -10.26 -11.27 17.94
N LEU A 94 -10.13 -9.94 17.82
CA LEU A 94 -10.87 -9.00 18.67
C LEU A 94 -12.38 -9.11 18.47
N ILE A 95 -12.84 -9.26 17.22
CA ILE A 95 -14.26 -9.46 16.90
C ILE A 95 -14.77 -10.78 17.49
N VAL A 96 -14.04 -11.88 17.29
CA VAL A 96 -14.40 -13.20 17.81
C VAL A 96 -14.42 -13.20 19.34
N ALA A 97 -13.40 -12.63 19.98
CA ALA A 97 -13.33 -12.55 21.44
C ALA A 97 -14.50 -11.75 22.03
N THR A 98 -14.86 -10.63 21.39
CA THR A 98 -16.01 -9.81 21.80
C THR A 98 -17.33 -10.58 21.66
N TYR A 99 -17.51 -11.28 20.53
CA TYR A 99 -18.69 -12.09 20.30
C TYR A 99 -18.84 -13.22 21.34
N VAL A 100 -17.76 -13.93 21.63
CA VAL A 100 -17.74 -14.99 22.65
C VAL A 100 -18.01 -14.42 24.05
N ALA A 101 -17.43 -13.27 24.40
CA ALA A 101 -17.66 -12.63 25.69
C ALA A 101 -19.15 -12.31 25.92
N ILE A 102 -19.85 -11.80 24.90
CA ILE A 102 -21.29 -11.53 24.97
C ILE A 102 -22.08 -12.81 25.25
N ILE A 103 -21.75 -13.91 24.56
CA ILE A 103 -22.41 -15.20 24.77
C ILE A 103 -22.19 -15.71 26.19
N VAL A 104 -20.95 -15.68 26.69
CA VAL A 104 -20.60 -16.17 28.03
C VAL A 104 -21.33 -15.37 29.11
N ILE A 105 -21.33 -14.04 29.00
CA ILE A 105 -22.04 -13.15 29.94
C ILE A 105 -23.54 -13.45 29.91
N SER A 106 -24.12 -13.59 28.72
CA SER A 106 -25.56 -13.89 28.56
C SER A 106 -25.93 -15.25 29.17
N PHE A 107 -25.10 -16.27 28.93
CA PHE A 107 -25.26 -17.61 29.49
C PHE A 107 -25.21 -17.60 31.02
N TRP A 108 -24.17 -16.99 31.61
CA TRP A 108 -24.02 -16.95 33.06
C TRP A 108 -25.17 -16.22 33.75
N ARG A 109 -25.61 -15.09 33.17
CA ARG A 109 -26.77 -14.33 33.66
C ARG A 109 -28.04 -15.19 33.67
N ASN A 110 -28.27 -15.95 32.60
CA ASN A 110 -29.44 -16.83 32.50
C ASN A 110 -29.35 -18.00 33.50
N TYR A 111 -28.19 -18.63 33.63
CA TYR A 111 -27.96 -19.72 34.57
C TYR A 111 -28.18 -19.30 36.03
N ALA A 112 -27.62 -18.14 36.42
CA ALA A 112 -27.81 -17.58 37.76
C ALA A 112 -29.30 -17.27 38.07
N GLY A 113 -30.02 -16.68 37.12
CA GLY A 113 -31.47 -16.46 37.30
C GLY A 113 -32.27 -17.77 37.39
N GLY A 114 -31.81 -18.83 36.73
CA GLY A 114 -32.43 -20.15 36.80
C GLY A 114 -32.31 -20.81 38.17
N ILE A 115 -31.15 -20.72 38.82
CA ILE A 115 -30.95 -21.32 40.16
C ILE A 115 -31.73 -20.58 41.24
N ASP A 116 -31.81 -19.24 41.17
CA ASP A 116 -32.54 -18.44 42.15
C ASP A 116 -34.05 -18.78 42.14
N SER A 117 -34.59 -19.14 40.97
CA SER A 117 -35.98 -19.57 40.82
C SER A 117 -36.30 -20.95 41.40
N LEU A 118 -35.29 -21.78 41.66
CA LEU A 118 -35.44 -23.13 42.22
C LEU A 118 -35.22 -23.19 43.74
N LEU A 119 -34.52 -22.20 44.30
CA LEU A 119 -34.24 -22.10 45.74
C LEU A 119 -35.16 -21.09 46.45
N GLY A 120 -35.90 -20.26 45.68
CA GLY A 120 -36.89 -19.32 46.17
C GLY A 120 -38.32 -19.89 46.19
N GLU A 121 -38.59 -20.81 47.10
CA GLU A 121 -39.84 -20.91 47.88
C GLU A 121 -39.50 -20.88 49.38
#